data_AF-X1LL68-F1
#
_entry.id   AF-X1LL68-F1
#
_cell.length_a   1.000
_cell.length_b   1.000
_cell.length_c   1.000
_cell.angle_alpha   90.00
_cell.angle_beta   90.00
_cell.angle_gamma   90.00
#
_symmetry.space_group_name_H-M   'P 1'
#
loop_
_entity.id
_entity.type
_entity.pdbx_description
1 polymer ?
#
loop_
_entity_poly.entity_id
_entity_poly.type
_entity_poly.pdbx_seq_one_letter_code
_entity_poly.pdbx_strand_id
1 'polypeptide(L)'
;MEEVKKHCYVSPKEEKLLTSPQSPIVLMKWKDDSSVSPEVAPNLAYLGIMLPYTPLHHILLRDTGLPLVMTSGNISEEPIARDNDEALRRLKGIADYFLIHNRDIYSRYDDSVAMVERGTNQLVRRARSYAPCPIILPFKAKQVLGCGAEIKNTFCLTRDNYAFLSQHIGDMENMETLEQASHARSQRRI
;
A
#
# COMPACT_ATOMS: atom_id res chain seq x y z
N MET A 1 -16.90 3.81 9.30
CA MET A 1 -16.87 5.27 9.06
C MET A 1 -17.03 6.08 10.34
N GLU A 2 -17.95 5.71 11.24
CA GLU A 2 -18.12 6.40 12.52
C GLU A 2 -16.81 6.49 13.32
N GLU A 3 -16.08 5.38 13.44
CA GLU A 3 -14.77 5.36 14.13
C GLU A 3 -13.76 6.32 13.48
N VAL A 4 -13.66 6.32 12.15
CA VAL A 4 -12.75 7.22 11.42
C VAL A 4 -13.05 8.69 11.74
N LYS A 5 -14.34 9.06 11.82
CA LYS A 5 -14.78 10.43 12.12
C LYS A 5 -14.48 10.84 13.58
N LYS A 6 -14.19 9.90 14.49
CA LYS A 6 -13.69 10.21 15.84
C LYS A 6 -12.23 10.66 15.80
N HIS A 7 -11.41 10.12 14.91
CA HIS A 7 -9.98 10.38 14.85
C HIS A 7 -9.57 11.45 13.85
N CYS A 8 -10.29 11.58 12.73
CA CYS A 8 -9.89 12.47 11.63
C CYS A 8 -11.03 13.40 11.23
N TYR A 9 -10.66 14.54 10.64
CA TYR A 9 -11.58 15.30 9.80
C TYR A 9 -11.76 14.56 8.48
N VAL A 10 -13.01 14.34 8.05
CA VAL A 10 -13.32 13.55 6.87
C VAL A 10 -14.21 14.37 5.93
N SER A 11 -13.70 14.70 4.75
CA SER A 11 -14.47 15.29 3.66
C SER A 11 -15.25 14.21 2.89
N PRO A 12 -16.29 14.59 2.12
CA PRO A 12 -17.04 13.65 1.29
C PRO A 12 -16.17 12.91 0.26
N LYS A 13 -15.10 13.54 -0.23
CA LYS A 13 -14.18 12.92 -1.19
C LYS A 13 -13.26 11.90 -0.52
N GLU A 14 -12.77 12.19 0.69
CA GLU A 14 -11.99 11.24 1.49
C GLU A 14 -12.84 10.05 1.90
N GLU A 15 -14.09 10.26 2.35
CA GLU A 15 -15.03 9.18 2.67
C GLU A 15 -15.30 8.28 1.46
N LYS A 16 -15.54 8.87 0.28
CA LYS A 16 -15.72 8.12 -0.97
C LYS A 16 -14.47 7.34 -1.37
N LEU A 17 -13.28 7.91 -1.18
CA LEU A 17 -12.02 7.25 -1.51
C LEU A 17 -11.74 6.10 -0.54
N LEU A 18 -11.98 6.31 0.75
CA LEU A 18 -11.75 5.35 1.82
C LEU A 18 -12.68 4.13 1.73
N THR A 19 -13.95 4.36 1.34
CA THR A 19 -14.97 3.33 1.12
C THR A 19 -14.95 2.72 -0.28
N SER A 20 -14.00 3.13 -1.13
CA SER A 20 -13.88 2.60 -2.48
C SER A 20 -13.48 1.11 -2.47
N PRO A 21 -13.80 0.35 -3.53
CA PRO A 21 -13.34 -1.04 -3.68
C PRO A 21 -11.81 -1.16 -3.70
N GLN A 22 -11.09 -0.09 -4.02
CA GLN A 22 -9.63 -0.07 -3.94
C GLN A 22 -9.15 -0.12 -2.48
N SER A 23 -9.93 0.42 -1.55
CA SER A 23 -9.66 0.48 -0.11
C SER A 23 -8.23 0.92 0.22
N PRO A 24 -7.74 2.07 -0.30
CA PRO A 24 -6.40 2.56 -0.01
C PRO A 24 -6.30 3.06 1.43
N ILE A 25 -5.06 3.26 1.89
CA ILE A 25 -4.77 4.13 3.02
C ILE A 25 -5.00 5.57 2.54
N VAL A 26 -5.85 6.32 3.24
CA VAL A 26 -6.12 7.73 2.97
C VAL A 26 -5.49 8.57 4.06
N LEU A 27 -4.63 9.51 3.67
CA LEU A 27 -4.06 10.51 4.57
C LEU A 27 -5.13 11.57 4.84
N MET A 28 -5.59 11.65 6.09
CA MET A 28 -6.63 12.60 6.51
C MET A 28 -6.12 13.44 7.68
N LYS A 29 -6.63 14.67 7.80
CA LYS A 29 -6.21 15.58 8.86
C LYS A 29 -6.58 14.99 10.23
N TRP A 30 -5.56 14.82 11.07
CA TRP A 30 -5.71 14.27 12.41
C TRP A 30 -6.40 15.28 13.33
N LYS A 31 -7.29 14.81 14.21
CA LYS A 31 -7.86 15.59 15.30
C LYS A 31 -7.01 15.48 16.56
N ASP A 32 -6.92 16.59 17.28
CA ASP A 32 -6.16 16.68 18.53
C ASP A 32 -6.78 15.86 19.68
N ASP A 33 -8.10 15.58 19.62
CA ASP A 33 -8.85 14.80 20.62
C ASP A 33 -8.94 13.29 20.30
N SER A 34 -8.19 12.82 19.30
CA SER A 34 -8.13 11.41 18.94
C SER A 34 -7.52 10.55 20.05
N SER A 35 -8.11 9.39 20.32
CA SER A 35 -7.53 8.40 21.25
C SER A 35 -6.38 7.57 20.67
N VAL A 36 -6.10 7.66 19.36
CA VAL A 36 -4.90 7.05 18.74
C VAL A 36 -3.65 7.74 19.29
N SER A 37 -2.64 6.95 19.68
CA SER A 37 -1.39 7.46 20.24
C SER A 37 -0.66 8.40 19.27
N PRO A 38 -0.14 9.57 19.73
CA PRO A 38 0.72 10.46 18.94
C PRO A 38 1.93 9.77 18.30
N GLU A 39 2.44 8.71 18.93
CA GLU A 39 3.58 7.92 18.45
C GLU A 39 3.32 7.18 17.13
N VAL A 40 2.06 7.08 16.70
CA VAL A 40 1.73 6.51 15.38
C VAL A 40 2.22 7.41 14.23
N ALA A 41 2.22 8.74 14.42
CA ALA A 41 2.63 9.71 13.41
C ALA A 41 3.25 10.95 14.10
N PRO A 42 4.44 10.81 14.70
CA PRO A 42 5.03 11.87 15.52
C PRO A 42 5.30 13.12 14.70
N ASN A 43 4.88 14.27 15.22
CA ASN A 43 5.01 15.59 14.59
C ASN A 43 4.32 15.74 13.22
N LEU A 44 3.35 14.88 12.90
CA LEU A 44 2.57 14.96 11.66
C LEU A 44 1.13 15.38 11.94
N ALA A 45 0.59 16.24 11.07
CA ALA A 45 -0.81 16.69 11.15
C ALA A 45 -1.81 15.73 10.48
N TYR A 46 -1.32 14.65 9.87
CA TYR A 46 -2.11 13.71 9.08
C TYR A 46 -1.94 12.30 9.62
N LEU A 47 -3.04 11.56 9.64
CA LEU A 47 -3.07 10.15 9.99
C LEU A 47 -3.46 9.34 8.75
N GLY A 48 -2.71 8.25 8.49
CA GLY A 48 -3.05 7.30 7.44
C GLY A 48 -4.09 6.31 7.93
N ILE A 49 -5.30 6.37 7.38
CA ILE A 49 -6.39 5.46 7.75
C ILE A 49 -6.73 4.54 6.59
N MET A 50 -6.91 3.26 6.88
CA MET A 50 -7.51 2.29 5.97
C MET A 50 -8.71 1.62 6.63
N LEU A 51 -9.67 1.18 5.81
CA LEU A 51 -10.78 0.34 6.28
C LEU A 51 -10.43 -1.15 6.14
N PRO A 52 -11.07 -2.03 6.92
CA PRO A 52 -10.95 -3.47 6.72
C PRO A 52 -11.35 -3.84 5.29
N TYR A 53 -10.42 -4.49 4.57
CA TYR A 53 -10.60 -4.92 3.18
C TYR A 53 -10.52 -6.44 2.99
N THR A 54 -10.30 -7.19 4.07
CA THR A 54 -10.33 -8.67 4.08
C THR A 54 -11.30 -9.18 5.14
N PRO A 55 -11.88 -10.38 4.96
CA PRO A 55 -12.68 -11.01 6.01
C PRO A 55 -11.94 -11.12 7.35
N LEU A 56 -10.62 -11.35 7.31
CA LEU A 56 -9.80 -11.42 8.52
C LEU A 56 -9.76 -10.08 9.26
N HIS A 57 -9.60 -8.96 8.56
CA HIS A 57 -9.63 -7.63 9.19
C HIS A 57 -10.96 -7.35 9.86
N HIS A 58 -12.07 -7.75 9.25
CA HIS A 58 -13.41 -7.59 9.85
C HIS A 58 -13.55 -8.39 11.15
N ILE A 59 -13.04 -9.63 11.21
CA ILE A 59 -13.07 -10.45 12.41
C ILE A 59 -12.20 -9.83 13.50
N LEU A 60 -10.95 -9.48 13.16
CA LEU A 60 -10.00 -8.87 14.11
C LEU A 60 -10.56 -7.59 14.72
N LEU A 61 -11.04 -6.64 13.90
CA LEU A 61 -11.55 -5.36 14.40
C LEU A 61 -12.85 -5.51 15.19
N ARG A 62 -13.69 -6.50 14.84
CA ARG A 62 -14.90 -6.80 15.62
C ARG A 62 -14.55 -7.29 17.01
N ASP A 63 -13.55 -8.15 17.11
CA ASP A 63 -13.20 -8.81 18.37
C ASP A 63 -12.30 -7.91 19.25
N THR A 64 -11.44 -7.05 18.66
CA THR A 64 -10.62 -6.08 19.41
C THR A 64 -11.39 -4.83 19.81
N GLY A 65 -12.34 -4.37 18.99
CA GLY A 65 -13.12 -3.15 19.23
C GLY A 65 -12.33 -1.85 19.22
N LEU A 66 -11.10 -1.85 18.66
CA LEU A 66 -10.16 -0.74 18.68
C LEU A 66 -9.46 -0.58 17.32
N PRO A 67 -9.00 0.64 16.95
CA PRO A 67 -8.12 0.82 15.81
C PRO A 67 -6.80 0.06 15.98
N LEU A 68 -6.30 -0.54 14.90
CA LEU A 68 -5.06 -1.30 14.88
C LEU A 68 -4.04 -0.62 13.95
N VAL A 69 -2.77 -0.62 14.36
CA VAL A 69 -1.67 -0.20 13.49
C VAL A 69 -1.37 -1.31 12.51
N MET A 70 -1.45 -1.00 11.21
CA MET A 70 -1.10 -1.90 10.12
C MET A 70 0.10 -1.30 9.38
N THR A 71 1.26 -1.94 9.48
CA THR A 71 2.49 -1.55 8.78
C THR A 71 3.03 -2.73 7.98
N SER A 72 3.92 -2.44 7.04
CA SER A 72 4.56 -3.45 6.22
C SER A 72 5.44 -4.37 7.10
N GLY A 73 5.21 -5.67 7.00
CA GLY A 73 5.92 -6.69 7.80
C GLY A 73 7.33 -6.95 7.27
N ASN A 74 8.22 -5.97 7.41
CA ASN A 74 9.61 -6.05 6.98
C ASN A 74 10.53 -5.33 7.96
N ILE A 75 11.81 -5.72 7.95
CA ILE A 75 12.89 -4.89 8.50
C ILE A 75 13.10 -3.72 7.53
N SER A 76 13.47 -2.54 8.05
CA SER A 76 13.64 -1.30 7.27
C SER A 76 14.36 -1.54 5.95
N GLU A 77 13.85 -0.92 4.87
CA GLU A 77 14.38 -0.97 3.48
C GLU A 77 14.30 -2.31 2.75
N GLU A 78 13.83 -3.37 3.40
CA GLU A 78 13.61 -4.66 2.73
C GLU A 78 12.17 -4.81 2.20
N PRO A 79 11.96 -5.57 1.11
CA PRO A 79 10.63 -5.98 0.67
C PRO A 79 9.77 -6.64 1.75
N ILE A 80 8.44 -6.47 1.65
CA ILE A 80 7.46 -7.19 2.49
C ILE A 80 7.66 -8.70 2.36
N ALA A 81 7.73 -9.40 3.49
CA ALA A 81 7.81 -10.87 3.50
C ALA A 81 6.56 -11.49 2.84
N ARG A 82 6.78 -12.45 1.94
CA ARG A 82 5.70 -13.12 1.19
C ARG A 82 5.38 -14.49 1.74
N ASP A 83 6.43 -15.23 2.08
CA ASP A 83 6.32 -16.62 2.48
C ASP A 83 6.28 -16.73 4.00
N ASN A 84 5.54 -17.71 4.53
CA ASN A 84 5.36 -17.87 5.98
C ASN A 84 6.71 -18.09 6.69
N ASP A 85 7.59 -18.92 6.12
CA ASP A 85 8.93 -19.19 6.68
C ASP A 85 9.85 -17.97 6.60
N GLU A 86 9.69 -17.13 5.57
CA GLU A 86 10.40 -15.86 5.44
C GLU A 86 9.97 -14.91 6.57
N ALA A 87 8.66 -14.75 6.79
CA ALA A 87 8.11 -13.90 7.84
C ALA A 87 8.54 -14.34 9.24
N LEU A 88 8.44 -15.64 9.54
CA LEU A 88 8.84 -16.21 10.83
C LEU A 88 10.33 -15.99 11.12
N ARG A 89 11.21 -16.11 10.12
CA ARG A 89 12.64 -15.87 10.31
C ARG A 89 12.95 -14.39 10.49
N ARG A 90 12.44 -13.52 9.61
CA ARG A 90 12.80 -12.09 9.57
C ARG A 90 12.20 -11.31 10.74
N LEU A 91 10.98 -11.65 11.16
CA LEU A 91 10.25 -10.88 12.18
C LEU A 91 10.32 -11.49 13.58
N LYS A 92 11.09 -12.57 13.79
CA LYS A 92 11.18 -13.28 15.09
C LYS A 92 11.54 -12.38 16.27
N GLY A 93 12.35 -11.34 16.04
CA GLY A 93 12.77 -10.38 17.06
C GLY A 93 11.90 -9.13 17.15
N ILE A 94 10.84 -9.03 16.35
CA ILE A 94 9.97 -7.86 16.23
C ILE A 94 8.55 -8.21 16.66
N ALA A 95 8.01 -9.32 16.17
CA ALA A 95 6.65 -9.76 16.43
C ALA A 95 6.63 -10.81 17.55
N ASP A 96 5.80 -10.56 18.58
CA ASP A 96 5.54 -11.55 19.64
C ASP A 96 4.72 -12.73 19.13
N TYR A 97 3.84 -12.48 18.16
CA TYR A 97 2.91 -13.47 17.62
C TYR A 97 2.78 -13.35 16.09
N PHE A 98 2.45 -14.49 15.46
CA PHE A 98 2.27 -14.60 14.01
C PHE A 98 0.89 -15.15 13.71
N LEU A 99 0.14 -14.42 12.87
CA LEU A 99 -1.13 -14.87 12.31
C LEU A 99 -0.96 -15.14 10.82
N ILE A 100 -0.78 -16.41 10.45
CA ILE A 100 -0.47 -16.86 9.09
C ILE A 100 -1.59 -17.73 8.49
N HIS A 101 -1.52 -17.95 7.17
CA HIS A 101 -2.48 -18.79 6.45
C HIS A 101 -1.81 -19.68 5.41
N ASN A 102 -2.53 -20.68 4.91
CA ASN A 102 -2.09 -21.63 3.89
C ASN A 102 -2.49 -21.24 2.45
N ARG A 103 -2.87 -19.98 2.21
CA ARG A 103 -3.12 -19.45 0.87
C ARG A 103 -1.89 -18.70 0.37
N ASP A 104 -1.15 -19.26 -0.57
CA ASP A 104 0.07 -18.63 -1.06
C ASP A 104 -0.18 -17.24 -1.66
N ILE A 105 0.70 -16.29 -1.33
CA ILE A 105 0.69 -14.94 -1.89
C ILE A 105 1.58 -14.97 -3.14
N TYR A 106 1.01 -14.89 -4.35
CA TYR A 106 1.81 -15.00 -5.57
C TYR A 106 2.63 -13.74 -5.92
N SER A 107 2.11 -12.56 -5.58
CA SER A 107 2.72 -11.28 -5.89
C SER A 107 2.63 -10.37 -4.67
N ARG A 108 3.75 -9.71 -4.33
CA ARG A 108 3.84 -8.76 -3.22
C ARG A 108 3.27 -7.42 -3.67
N TYR A 109 2.31 -6.91 -2.92
CA TYR A 109 1.75 -5.58 -3.11
C TYR A 109 1.66 -4.89 -1.75
N ASP A 110 2.36 -3.76 -1.60
CA ASP A 110 2.06 -2.80 -0.55
C ASP A 110 0.62 -2.31 -0.62
N ASP A 111 0.13 -1.78 0.50
CA ASP A 111 -1.08 -0.98 0.49
C ASP A 111 -0.86 0.34 -0.26
N SER A 112 -1.83 0.69 -1.12
CA SER A 112 -1.81 1.98 -1.82
C SER A 112 -2.10 3.11 -0.84
N VAL A 113 -1.40 4.23 -0.99
CA VAL A 113 -1.56 5.43 -0.16
C VAL A 113 -2.04 6.57 -1.04
N ALA A 114 -3.10 7.25 -0.62
CA ALA A 114 -3.72 8.35 -1.32
C ALA A 114 -4.03 9.52 -0.39
N MET A 115 -4.20 10.70 -0.96
CA MET A 115 -4.68 11.88 -0.26
C MET A 115 -5.61 12.68 -1.15
N VAL A 116 -6.50 13.48 -0.54
CA VAL A 116 -7.35 14.41 -1.27
C VAL A 116 -6.81 15.81 -1.09
N GLU A 117 -6.27 16.39 -2.16
CA GLU A 117 -5.70 17.73 -2.12
C GLU A 117 -6.36 18.61 -3.18
N ARG A 118 -6.78 19.82 -2.76
CA ARG A 118 -7.51 20.79 -3.61
C ARG A 118 -8.71 20.14 -4.34
N GLY A 119 -9.37 19.20 -3.67
CA GLY A 119 -10.51 18.45 -4.20
C GLY A 119 -10.13 17.38 -5.25
N THR A 120 -8.86 17.04 -5.41
CA THR A 120 -8.40 15.99 -6.34
C THR A 120 -7.77 14.84 -5.58
N ASN A 121 -8.03 13.61 -6.02
CA ASN A 121 -7.40 12.43 -5.44
C ASN A 121 -5.98 12.33 -6.00
N GLN A 122 -4.99 12.27 -5.12
CA GLN A 122 -3.58 12.09 -5.46
C GLN A 122 -3.08 10.79 -4.86
N LEU A 123 -2.49 9.94 -5.70
CA LEU A 123 -1.81 8.72 -5.23
C LEU A 123 -0.40 9.09 -4.81
N VAL A 124 -0.09 8.88 -3.54
CA VAL A 124 1.26 8.98 -2.98
C VAL A 124 2.02 7.69 -3.24
N ARG A 125 1.32 6.55 -3.14
CA ARG A 125 1.86 5.21 -3.44
C ARG A 125 0.84 4.43 -4.25
N ARG A 126 1.21 4.03 -5.47
CA ARG A 126 0.40 3.15 -6.34
C ARG A 126 0.85 1.69 -6.17
N ALA A 127 0.05 0.89 -5.48
CA ALA A 127 0.34 -0.51 -5.24
C ALA A 127 -0.94 -1.37 -5.32
N ARG A 128 -1.37 -2.03 -4.23
CA ARG A 128 -2.56 -2.90 -4.20
C ARG A 128 -3.79 -2.18 -4.76
N SER A 129 -4.61 -2.91 -5.50
CA SER A 129 -5.88 -2.47 -6.12
C SER A 129 -5.78 -1.37 -7.18
N TYR A 130 -4.58 -0.86 -7.48
CA TYR A 130 -4.32 0.04 -8.61
C TYR A 130 -3.40 -0.60 -9.65
N ALA A 131 -2.32 -1.26 -9.21
CA ALA A 131 -1.51 -2.12 -10.08
C ALA A 131 -2.14 -3.53 -10.12
N PRO A 132 -2.12 -4.24 -11.27
CA PRO A 132 -1.45 -3.92 -12.53
C PRO A 132 -2.31 -3.16 -13.56
N CYS A 133 -3.45 -2.57 -13.17
CA CYS A 133 -4.34 -1.88 -14.11
C CYS A 133 -3.56 -0.80 -14.89
N PRO A 134 -3.61 -0.80 -16.24
CA PRO A 134 -2.81 0.13 -17.03
C PRO A 134 -3.37 1.55 -16.98
N ILE A 135 -2.51 2.52 -17.26
CA ILE A 135 -2.91 3.88 -17.62
C ILE A 135 -3.17 3.88 -19.13
N ILE A 136 -4.34 4.37 -19.54
CA ILE A 136 -4.67 4.54 -20.96
C ILE A 136 -4.00 5.83 -21.45
N LEU A 137 -3.17 5.69 -22.48
CA LEU A 137 -2.48 6.78 -23.14
C LEU A 137 -3.38 7.36 -24.26
N PRO A 138 -3.35 8.68 -24.48
CA PRO A 138 -4.08 9.31 -25.59
C PRO A 138 -3.41 9.10 -26.95
N PHE A 139 -2.36 8.27 -27.01
CA PHE A 139 -1.59 7.96 -28.21
C PHE A 139 -1.11 6.51 -28.18
N LYS A 140 -0.73 5.98 -29.35
CA LYS A 140 -0.08 4.67 -29.47
C LYS A 140 1.40 4.79 -29.12
N ALA A 141 1.82 4.15 -28.03
CA ALA A 141 3.19 4.08 -27.57
C ALA A 141 3.97 2.95 -28.26
N LYS A 142 5.28 3.17 -28.41
CA LYS A 142 6.22 2.08 -28.72
C LYS A 142 6.33 1.15 -27.52
N GLN A 143 6.73 -0.10 -27.75
CA GLN A 143 7.05 -1.02 -26.66
C GLN A 143 8.38 -0.60 -26.02
N VAL A 144 8.31 -0.03 -24.83
CA VAL A 144 9.50 0.39 -24.07
C VAL A 144 9.38 -0.01 -22.61
N LEU A 145 10.54 -0.22 -21.98
CA LEU A 145 10.68 -0.34 -20.53
C LEU A 145 11.22 0.97 -19.98
N GLY A 146 10.41 1.66 -19.18
CA GLY A 146 10.89 2.72 -18.30
C GLY A 146 11.28 2.11 -16.96
N CYS A 147 12.57 2.18 -16.59
CA CYS A 147 13.06 1.59 -15.34
C CYS A 147 12.67 2.39 -14.08
N GLY A 148 12.20 3.64 -14.23
CA GLY A 148 11.82 4.48 -13.12
C GLY A 148 13.01 5.20 -12.47
N ALA A 149 12.75 5.77 -11.28
CA ALA A 149 13.74 6.45 -10.46
C ALA A 149 14.35 5.50 -9.41
N GLU A 150 15.43 5.92 -8.77
CA GLU A 150 16.07 5.12 -7.70
C GLU A 150 15.21 5.07 -6.42
N ILE A 151 14.69 6.21 -5.99
CA ILE A 151 13.84 6.35 -4.81
C ILE A 151 12.37 6.15 -5.18
N LYS A 152 11.63 5.38 -4.37
CA LYS A 152 10.23 5.01 -4.56
C LYS A 152 9.96 4.45 -5.96
N ASN A 153 10.84 3.56 -6.42
CA ASN A 153 10.85 3.04 -7.78
C ASN A 153 9.51 2.41 -8.18
N THR A 154 9.15 2.67 -9.44
CA THR A 154 8.20 1.89 -10.22
C THR A 154 8.73 1.78 -11.63
N PHE A 155 8.67 0.60 -12.24
CA PHE A 155 8.92 0.46 -13.67
C PHE A 155 7.61 0.57 -14.47
N CYS A 156 7.73 0.90 -15.75
CA CYS A 156 6.61 0.98 -16.67
C CYS A 156 6.92 0.21 -17.95
N LEU A 157 5.97 -0.63 -18.38
CA LEU A 157 6.01 -1.25 -19.70
C LEU A 157 4.89 -0.67 -20.54
N THR A 158 5.19 -0.26 -21.77
CA THR A 158 4.18 0.25 -22.70
C THR A 158 3.85 -0.79 -23.78
N ARG A 159 2.57 -0.86 -24.17
CA ARG A 159 2.12 -1.58 -25.36
C ARG A 159 0.85 -0.92 -25.88
N ASP A 160 0.79 -0.70 -27.20
CA ASP A 160 -0.33 -0.03 -27.86
C ASP A 160 -0.64 1.31 -27.18
N ASN A 161 -1.85 1.53 -26.70
CA ASN A 161 -2.26 2.73 -25.96
C ASN A 161 -2.25 2.52 -24.44
N TYR A 162 -1.47 1.55 -23.92
CA TYR A 162 -1.41 1.24 -22.49
C TYR A 162 -0.01 1.44 -21.92
N ALA A 163 0.04 2.04 -20.73
CA ALA A 163 1.20 2.10 -19.87
C ALA A 163 0.93 1.25 -18.61
N PHE A 164 1.62 0.11 -18.50
CA PHE A 164 1.53 -0.81 -17.38
C PHE A 164 2.57 -0.43 -16.32
N LEU A 165 2.18 0.44 -15.39
CA LEU A 165 3.02 0.72 -14.23
C LEU A 165 3.04 -0.48 -13.28
N SER A 166 4.24 -0.78 -12.75
CA SER A 166 4.42 -1.70 -11.66
C SER A 166 3.72 -1.21 -10.39
N GLN A 167 3.59 -2.11 -9.42
CA GLN A 167 3.41 -1.69 -8.04
C GLN A 167 4.65 -0.92 -7.56
N HIS A 168 4.49 -0.18 -6.47
CA HIS A 168 5.63 0.34 -5.71
C HIS A 168 6.63 -0.78 -5.42
N ILE A 169 7.88 -0.57 -5.84
CA ILE A 169 8.96 -1.54 -5.63
C ILE A 169 9.74 -1.18 -4.35
N GLY A 170 9.94 0.11 -4.08
CA GLY A 170 10.75 0.61 -2.96
C GLY A 170 11.97 1.36 -3.44
N ASP A 171 12.98 1.49 -2.59
CA ASP A 171 14.24 2.17 -2.90
C ASP A 171 15.25 1.15 -3.46
N MET A 172 15.87 1.48 -4.59
CA MET A 172 16.69 0.55 -5.40
C MET A 172 18.13 0.38 -4.86
N GLU A 173 18.32 0.47 -3.55
CA GLU A 173 19.64 0.46 -2.91
C GLU A 173 20.14 -0.97 -2.61
N ASN A 174 19.23 -1.96 -2.65
CA ASN A 174 19.49 -3.31 -2.17
C ASN A 174 19.19 -4.37 -3.25
N MET A 175 19.89 -5.50 -3.18
CA MET A 175 19.74 -6.61 -4.14
C MET A 175 18.34 -7.22 -4.10
N GLU A 176 17.72 -7.28 -2.93
CA GLU A 176 16.36 -7.78 -2.72
C GLU A 176 15.34 -6.98 -3.54
N THR A 177 15.51 -5.65 -3.60
CA THR A 177 14.65 -4.75 -4.37
C THR A 177 14.84 -4.96 -5.88
N LEU A 178 16.07 -5.17 -6.33
CA LEU A 178 16.40 -5.50 -7.73
C LEU A 178 15.81 -6.84 -8.17
N GLU A 179 15.87 -7.85 -7.31
CA GLU A 179 15.26 -9.15 -7.53
C GLU A 179 13.73 -9.04 -7.60
N GLN A 180 13.11 -8.26 -6.71
CA GLN A 180 11.68 -7.97 -6.76
C GLN A 180 11.29 -7.29 -8.08
N ALA A 181 12.04 -6.28 -8.52
CA ALA A 181 11.79 -5.60 -9.79
C ALA A 181 11.87 -6.59 -10.98
N SER A 182 12.88 -7.46 -10.97
CA SER A 182 13.08 -8.48 -12.00
C SER A 182 11.95 -9.52 -12.02
N HIS A 183 11.53 -9.99 -10.84
CA HIS A 183 10.41 -10.91 -10.69
C HIS A 183 9.10 -10.28 -11.17
N ALA A 184 8.79 -9.06 -10.72
CA ALA A 184 7.60 -8.32 -11.13
C ALA A 184 7.56 -8.08 -12.66
N ARG A 185 8.71 -7.87 -13.30
CA ARG A 185 8.81 -7.79 -14.77
C ARG A 185 8.50 -9.13 -15.44
N SER A 186 9.05 -10.24 -14.94
CA SER A 186 8.82 -11.57 -15.54
C SER A 186 7.36 -12.03 -15.49
N GLN A 187 6.61 -11.59 -14.48
CA GLN A 187 5.18 -11.91 -14.33
C GLN A 187 4.30 -11.15 -15.34
N ARG A 188 4.79 -10.05 -15.90
CA ARG A 188 4.09 -9.24 -16.89
C ARG A 188 4.60 -9.58 -18.28
N ARG A 189 4.28 -10.79 -18.75
CA ARG A 189 4.37 -11.13 -20.18
C ARG A 189 3.26 -10.38 -20.90
N ILE A 190 3.63 -9.25 -21.48
CA ILE A 190 2.78 -8.42 -22.33
C ILE A 190 2.91 -8.97 -23.74
#